data_AF-A0A7S1RN57-F1
#
_entry.id   AF-A0A7S1RN57-F1
#
_cell.length_a   1.000
_cell.length_b   1.000
_cell.length_c   1.000
_cell.angle_alpha   90.00
_cell.angle_beta   90.00
_cell.angle_gamma   90.00
#
_symmetry.space_group_name_H-M   'P 1'
#
loop_
_entity.id
_entity.type
_entity.pdbx_description
1 polymer ?
#
loop_
_entity_poly.entity_id
_entity_poly.type
_entity_poly.pdbx_seq_one_letter_code
_entity_poly.pdbx_strand_id
1 'polypeptide(L)'
;REKGGAIAAPQIGVPSRLIVYEDPPGEVNDLSSEERTLQRRTEPFGPKAIFNPRLRRPSNKTAVLWERNPCMPAYRALVERPISVQVMGTDPTGKPVDYRAVGWEARLV
;
A
#
# COMPACT_ATOMS: atom_id res chain seq x y z
N ARG A 1 -10.09 3.19 -14.37
CA ARG A 1 -10.64 2.18 -13.44
C ARG A 1 -9.43 1.72 -12.64
N GLU A 2 -9.14 2.34 -11.51
CA GLU A 2 -7.99 1.94 -10.69
C GLU A 2 -8.43 0.72 -9.88
N LYS A 3 -7.85 -0.45 -10.17
CA LYS A 3 -8.16 -1.67 -9.40
C LYS A 3 -6.94 -2.16 -8.63
N GLY A 4 -6.12 -1.26 -8.10
CA GLY A 4 -5.06 -1.57 -7.13
C GLY A 4 -4.85 -0.35 -6.24
N GLY A 5 -4.80 -0.54 -4.93
CA GLY A 5 -4.81 0.58 -4.00
C GLY A 5 -5.14 0.18 -2.57
N ALA A 6 -5.29 1.19 -1.71
CA ALA A 6 -5.61 1.04 -0.31
C ALA A 6 -6.80 1.91 0.10
N ILE A 7 -7.57 1.42 1.05
CA ILE A 7 -8.61 2.18 1.74
C ILE A 7 -8.49 1.98 3.25
N ALA A 8 -8.57 3.09 3.99
CA ALA A 8 -8.64 3.08 5.44
C ALA A 8 -10.09 3.26 5.90
N ALA A 9 -10.48 2.60 6.98
CA ALA A 9 -11.85 2.66 7.53
C ALA A 9 -12.40 4.10 7.71
N PRO A 10 -11.59 5.10 8.14
CA PRO A 10 -12.07 6.47 8.26
C PRO A 10 -12.55 7.10 6.95
N GLN A 11 -12.04 6.66 5.79
CA GLN A 11 -12.44 7.20 4.48
C GLN A 11 -13.90 6.88 4.13
N ILE A 12 -14.49 5.86 4.78
CA ILE A 12 -15.89 5.48 4.64
C ILE A 12 -16.71 5.78 5.90
N GLY A 13 -16.22 6.66 6.77
CA GLY A 13 -16.94 7.10 7.98
C GLY A 13 -16.86 6.14 9.17
N VAL A 14 -15.97 5.15 9.14
CA VAL A 14 -15.80 4.19 10.25
C VAL A 14 -14.58 4.58 11.09
N PRO A 15 -14.74 4.95 12.38
CA PRO A 15 -13.65 5.45 13.23
C PRO A 15 -12.79 4.30 13.82
N SER A 16 -12.28 3.41 12.95
CA SER A 16 -11.51 2.23 13.35
C SER A 16 -10.12 2.22 12.70
N ARG A 17 -9.15 1.60 13.38
CA ARG A 17 -7.79 1.40 12.87
C ARG A 17 -7.74 0.15 11.98
N LEU A 18 -8.26 0.26 10.77
CA LEU A 18 -8.26 -0.81 9.77
C LEU A 18 -7.85 -0.24 8.41
N ILE A 19 -6.96 -0.95 7.73
CA ILE A 19 -6.61 -0.73 6.33
C ILE A 19 -6.86 -2.01 5.52
N VAL A 20 -7.40 -1.85 4.32
CA VAL A 20 -7.56 -2.90 3.32
C VAL A 20 -6.88 -2.45 2.04
N TYR A 21 -6.08 -3.30 1.42
CA TYR A 21 -5.36 -2.97 0.21
C TYR A 21 -5.04 -4.22 -0.61
N GLU A 22 -4.88 -4.02 -1.91
CA GLU A 22 -4.57 -5.08 -2.87
C GLU A 22 -3.79 -4.53 -4.08
N ASP A 23 -3.12 -5.42 -4.79
CA ASP A 23 -2.56 -5.15 -6.11
C ASP A 23 -2.80 -6.35 -7.05
N PRO A 24 -3.94 -6.39 -7.74
CA PRO A 24 -4.33 -7.50 -8.59
C PRO A 24 -3.41 -7.68 -9.80
N PRO A 25 -3.21 -8.92 -10.28
CA PRO A 25 -2.32 -9.22 -11.41
C PRO A 25 -2.58 -8.39 -12.67
N GLY A 26 -3.84 -8.10 -13.00
CA GLY A 26 -4.18 -7.31 -14.18
C GLY A 26 -3.54 -5.93 -14.18
N GLU A 27 -3.55 -5.24 -13.04
CA GLU A 27 -3.03 -3.88 -12.95
C GLU A 27 -1.51 -3.81 -13.03
N VAL A 28 -0.83 -4.85 -12.57
CA VAL A 28 0.63 -4.97 -12.70
C VAL A 28 0.98 -5.41 -14.13
N ASN A 29 0.19 -6.31 -14.71
CA ASN A 29 0.34 -6.82 -16.08
C ASN A 29 0.15 -5.80 -17.18
N ASP A 30 -0.65 -4.77 -16.93
CA ASP A 30 -0.82 -3.66 -17.85
C ASP A 30 0.39 -2.69 -17.87
N LEU A 31 1.30 -2.78 -16.90
CA LEU A 31 2.53 -1.97 -16.85
C LEU A 31 3.67 -2.64 -17.62
N SER A 32 4.39 -1.82 -18.40
CA SER A 32 5.67 -2.23 -18.98
C SER A 32 6.71 -2.55 -17.89
N SER A 33 7.73 -3.34 -18.25
CA SER A 33 8.83 -3.68 -17.34
C SER A 33 9.54 -2.44 -16.78
N GLU A 34 9.66 -1.38 -17.58
CA GLU A 34 10.23 -0.10 -17.18
C GLU A 34 9.32 0.59 -16.15
N GLU A 35 8.01 0.68 -16.41
CA GLU A 35 7.05 1.29 -15.48
C GLU A 35 6.98 0.55 -14.15
N ARG A 36 6.99 -0.80 -14.16
CA ARG A 36 7.05 -1.62 -12.93
C ARG A 36 8.28 -1.27 -12.09
N THR A 37 9.43 -1.08 -12.74
CA THR A 37 10.69 -0.72 -12.08
C THR A 37 10.63 0.69 -11.52
N LEU A 38 10.22 1.67 -12.35
CA LEU A 38 10.10 3.08 -11.96
C LEU A 38 9.10 3.27 -10.81
N GLN A 39 7.96 2.58 -10.86
CA GLN A 39 6.95 2.65 -9.81
C GLN A 39 7.23 1.74 -8.61
N ARG A 40 8.27 0.90 -8.67
CA ARG A 40 8.58 -0.15 -7.69
C ARG A 40 7.38 -1.11 -7.46
N ARG A 41 6.60 -1.37 -8.50
CA ARG A 41 5.39 -2.21 -8.53
C ARG A 41 5.66 -3.45 -9.36
N THR A 42 6.47 -4.36 -8.81
CA THR A 42 7.03 -5.49 -9.57
C THR A 42 6.08 -6.69 -9.61
N GLU A 43 5.57 -7.09 -8.44
CA GLU A 43 4.77 -8.30 -8.25
C GLU A 43 3.37 -7.95 -7.72
N PRO A 44 2.31 -8.59 -8.24
CA PRO A 44 0.98 -8.46 -7.69
C PRO A 44 0.87 -9.16 -6.34
N PHE A 45 -0.13 -8.77 -5.57
CA PHE A 45 -0.47 -9.44 -4.33
C PHE A 45 -1.97 -9.40 -4.07
N GLY A 46 -2.48 -10.47 -3.45
CA GLY A 46 -3.87 -10.59 -3.07
C GLY A 46 -4.29 -9.62 -1.95
N PRO A 47 -5.59 -9.48 -1.72
CA PRO A 47 -6.13 -8.54 -0.74
C PRO A 47 -5.63 -8.85 0.68
N LYS A 48 -5.23 -7.79 1.39
CA LYS A 48 -4.82 -7.83 2.79
C LYS A 48 -5.68 -6.85 3.58
N ALA A 49 -6.08 -7.28 4.78
CA ALA A 49 -6.78 -6.46 5.75
C ALA A 49 -6.02 -6.52 7.07
N ILE A 50 -5.60 -5.36 7.57
CA ILE A 50 -4.75 -5.27 8.76
C ILE A 50 -5.45 -4.40 9.80
N PHE A 51 -5.86 -5.03 10.89
CA PHE A 51 -6.39 -4.37 12.06
C PHE A 51 -5.26 -3.91 12.98
N ASN A 52 -5.46 -2.74 13.58
CA ASN A 52 -4.53 -2.11 14.51
C ASN A 52 -3.07 -2.06 13.99
N PRO A 53 -2.83 -1.62 12.74
CA PRO A 53 -1.51 -1.67 12.14
C PRO A 53 -0.50 -0.84 12.94
N ARG A 54 0.72 -1.37 13.02
CA ARG A 54 1.93 -0.72 13.54
C ARG A 54 3.03 -0.86 12.50
N LEU A 55 3.63 0.27 12.11
CA LEU A 55 4.69 0.31 11.10
C LEU A 55 6.03 0.61 11.74
N ARG A 56 7.07 -0.11 11.30
CA ARG A 56 8.47 0.21 11.63
C ARG A 56 9.28 0.33 10.35
N ARG A 57 10.17 1.32 10.29
CA ARG A 57 11.10 1.51 9.17
C ARG A 57 12.36 0.69 9.41
N PRO A 58 12.65 -0.36 8.62
CA PRO A 58 13.87 -1.14 8.78
C PRO A 58 15.12 -0.42 8.25
N SER A 59 14.96 0.66 7.46
CA SER A 59 16.07 1.48 6.95
C SER A 59 15.62 2.91 6.66
N ASN A 60 16.59 3.82 6.44
CA ASN A 60 16.34 5.21 6.04
C ASN A 60 16.19 5.41 4.52
N LYS A 61 16.17 4.32 3.74
CA LYS A 61 16.04 4.42 2.27
C LYS A 61 14.62 4.83 1.88
N THR A 62 14.51 5.85 1.06
CA THR A 62 13.24 6.41 0.57
C THR A 62 13.20 6.48 -0.95
N ALA A 63 12.01 6.74 -1.50
CA ALA A 63 11.80 7.08 -2.90
C ALA A 63 10.67 8.11 -3.02
N VAL A 64 10.76 8.99 -4.00
CA VAL A 64 9.77 10.04 -4.28
C VAL A 64 8.97 9.65 -5.51
N LEU A 65 7.67 9.43 -5.34
CA LEU A 65 6.80 8.90 -6.39
C LEU A 65 5.44 9.62 -6.39
N TRP A 66 4.73 9.56 -7.51
CA TRP A 66 3.38 10.11 -7.59
C TRP A 66 2.40 9.29 -6.75
N GLU A 67 1.59 9.99 -5.96
CA GLU A 67 0.46 9.45 -5.21
C GLU A 67 -0.83 10.22 -5.53
N ARG A 68 -1.96 9.52 -5.38
CA ARG A 68 -3.32 10.06 -5.44
C ARG A 68 -4.06 9.62 -4.18
N ASN A 69 -5.01 10.43 -3.71
CA ASN A 69 -5.89 10.07 -2.61
C ASN A 69 -7.34 10.08 -3.10
N PRO A 70 -8.13 9.01 -2.88
CA PRO A 70 -9.54 8.96 -3.26
C PRO A 70 -10.38 10.10 -2.66
N CYS A 71 -10.00 10.63 -1.49
CA CYS A 71 -10.66 11.77 -0.85
C CYS A 71 -10.31 13.13 -1.49
N MET A 72 -9.31 13.18 -2.37
CA MET A 72 -8.88 14.37 -3.11
C MET A 72 -8.67 14.04 -4.60
N PRO A 73 -9.73 13.65 -5.33
CA PRO A 73 -9.59 12.99 -6.63
C PRO A 73 -8.99 13.86 -7.74
N ALA A 74 -9.09 15.19 -7.62
CA ALA A 74 -8.56 16.16 -8.59
C ALA A 74 -7.04 16.39 -8.46
N TYR A 75 -6.39 15.84 -7.43
CA TYR A 75 -5.00 16.14 -7.11
C TYR A 75 -4.12 14.90 -7.15
N ARG A 76 -2.85 15.13 -7.51
CA ARG A 76 -1.75 14.20 -7.35
C ARG A 76 -0.51 14.97 -6.95
N ALA A 77 0.36 14.34 -6.17
CA ALA A 77 1.60 14.96 -5.70
C ALA A 77 2.73 13.94 -5.67
N LEU A 78 3.96 14.43 -5.75
CA LEU A 78 5.15 13.65 -5.43
C LEU A 78 5.26 13.52 -3.91
N VAL A 79 5.33 12.29 -3.41
CA VAL A 79 5.42 11.99 -1.98
C VAL A 79 6.64 11.12 -1.74
N GLU A 80 7.45 11.50 -0.75
CA GLU A 80 8.57 10.69 -0.29
C GLU A 80 8.10 9.60 0.67
N ARG A 81 8.43 8.34 0.38
CA ARG A 81 8.06 7.18 1.21
C ARG A 81 9.25 6.25 1.45
N PRO A 82 9.29 5.53 2.59
CA PRO A 82 10.24 4.44 2.79
C PRO A 82 10.08 3.37 1.71
N ILE A 83 11.17 2.84 1.18
CA ILE A 83 11.10 1.78 0.15
C ILE A 83 10.70 0.41 0.72
N SER A 84 10.70 0.27 2.04
CA SER A 84 10.24 -0.91 2.76
C SER A 84 9.80 -0.56 4.17
N VAL A 85 8.81 -1.27 4.69
CA VAL A 85 8.29 -1.13 6.06
C VAL A 85 8.02 -2.51 6.65
N GLN A 86 8.23 -2.66 7.95
CA GLN A 86 7.72 -3.81 8.71
C GLN A 86 6.30 -3.47 9.14
N VAL A 87 5.35 -4.35 8.83
CA VAL A 87 3.94 -4.19 9.13
C VAL A 87 3.54 -5.24 10.16
N MET A 88 3.06 -4.77 11.32
CA MET A 88 2.50 -5.61 12.37
C MET A 88 1.04 -5.28 12.60
N GLY A 89 0.24 -6.24 13.06
CA GLY A 89 -1.17 -6.03 13.40
C GLY A 89 -1.90 -7.35 13.61
N THR A 90 -3.18 -7.39 13.26
CA THR A 90 -3.96 -8.63 13.22
C THR A 90 -4.75 -8.75 11.91
N ASP A 91 -4.91 -9.97 11.41
CA ASP A 91 -5.75 -10.26 10.24
C ASP A 91 -7.25 -10.37 10.60
N PRO A 92 -8.17 -10.55 9.63
CA PRO A 92 -9.60 -10.70 9.90
C PRO A 92 -9.99 -11.93 10.72
N THR A 93 -9.09 -12.92 10.84
CA THR A 93 -9.30 -14.10 11.69
C THR A 93 -8.80 -13.90 13.12
N GLY A 94 -8.22 -12.72 13.42
CA GLY A 94 -7.65 -12.38 14.72
C GLY A 94 -6.22 -12.88 14.91
N LYS A 95 -5.58 -13.46 13.87
CA LYS A 95 -4.20 -13.92 13.97
C LYS A 95 -3.23 -12.75 13.84
N PRO A 96 -2.10 -12.77 14.58
CA PRO A 96 -1.08 -11.75 14.42
C PRO A 96 -0.47 -11.80 13.02
N VAL A 97 -0.20 -10.62 12.46
CA VAL A 97 0.58 -10.47 11.23
C VAL A 97 1.86 -9.71 11.56
N ASP A 98 2.96 -10.15 10.97
CA ASP A 98 4.27 -9.49 11.05
C ASP A 98 5.06 -9.82 9.78
N TYR A 99 5.14 -8.87 8.84
CA TYR A 99 5.82 -9.10 7.57
C TYR A 99 6.45 -7.81 7.03
N ARG A 100 7.37 -7.97 6.09
CA ARG A 100 8.06 -6.86 5.43
C ARG A 100 7.39 -6.54 4.10
N ALA A 101 6.78 -5.36 4.01
CA ALA A 101 6.33 -4.80 2.73
C ALA A 101 7.49 -4.07 2.05
N VAL A 102 7.53 -4.11 0.72
CA VAL A 102 8.53 -3.41 -0.11
C VAL A 102 7.86 -2.73 -1.30
N GLY A 103 8.53 -1.74 -1.90
CA GLY A 103 8.09 -1.13 -3.16
C GLY A 103 6.68 -0.54 -3.08
N TRP A 104 5.80 -0.94 -4.01
CA TRP A 104 4.41 -0.48 -4.07
C TRP A 104 3.60 -0.88 -2.84
N GLU A 105 3.77 -2.10 -2.32
CA GLU A 105 3.08 -2.51 -1.09
C GLU A 105 3.46 -1.63 0.10
N ALA A 106 4.75 -1.31 0.24
CA ALA A 106 5.24 -0.41 1.28
C ALA A 106 4.74 1.04 1.12
N ARG A 107 4.29 1.43 -0.07
CA ARG A 107 3.66 2.73 -0.33
C ARG A 107 2.20 2.75 0.10
N LEU A 108 1.51 1.62 -0.07
CA LEU A 108 0.09 1.50 0.24
C LEU A 108 -0.20 1.39 1.74
N VAL A 109 0.69 0.78 2.52
CA VAL A 109 0.49 0.45 3.94
C VAL A 109 1.03 1.47 4.93
#